data_AF-A0A832P6N4-F1
#
_entry.id   AF-A0A832P6N4-F1
#
_cell.length_a   1.000
_cell.length_b   1.000
_cell.length_c   1.000
_cell.angle_alpha   90.00
_cell.angle_beta   90.00
_cell.angle_gamma   90.00
#
_symmetry.space_group_name_H-M   'P 1'
#
loop_
_entity.id
_entity.type
_entity.pdbx_description
1 polymer ?
#
loop_
_entity_poly.entity_id
_entity_poly.type
_entity_poly.pdbx_seq_one_letter_code
_entity_poly.pdbx_strand_id
1 'polypeptide(L)'
;MTVHEAALAFNTSTTTVQSVRASYAEKGLEATVARKKRITPPVPAKVTGEVEAYIIALACGAPPEGYAKWTLKLLADRSVVLGYVNSIDFLTSSIPMRNKLSLYVTI
;
A
#
# COMPACT_ATOMS: atom_id res chain seq x y z
N MET A 1 10.52 36.16 -19.94
CA MET A 1 11.29 35.00 -19.46
C MET A 1 11.22 33.89 -20.49
N THR A 2 12.32 33.63 -21.17
CA THR A 2 12.45 32.50 -22.10
C THR A 2 12.52 31.17 -21.33
N VAL A 3 12.29 30.04 -22.00
CA VAL A 3 12.37 28.70 -21.36
C VAL A 3 13.78 28.44 -20.82
N HIS A 4 14.81 28.95 -21.49
CA HIS A 4 16.20 28.82 -21.07
C HIS A 4 16.50 29.65 -19.81
N GLU A 5 16.03 30.90 -19.76
CA GLU A 5 16.15 31.76 -18.57
C GLU A 5 15.45 31.14 -17.35
N ALA A 6 14.26 30.57 -17.54
CA ALA A 6 13.54 29.88 -16.48
C ALA A 6 14.30 28.64 -15.98
N ALA A 7 14.87 27.86 -16.89
CA ALA A 7 15.66 26.68 -16.54
C ALA A 7 16.88 27.03 -15.67
N LEU A 8 17.57 28.12 -16.00
CA LEU A 8 18.69 28.64 -15.22
C LEU A 8 18.25 29.16 -13.84
N ALA A 9 17.17 29.95 -13.80
CA ALA A 9 16.66 30.54 -12.55
C ALA A 9 16.20 29.48 -11.53
N PHE A 10 15.59 28.38 -12.01
CA PHE A 10 15.07 27.31 -11.17
C PHE A 10 16.00 26.08 -11.09
N ASN A 11 17.24 26.20 -11.57
CA ASN A 11 18.25 25.14 -11.57
C ASN A 11 17.73 23.79 -12.07
N THR A 12 16.99 23.84 -13.19
CA THR A 12 16.29 22.69 -13.78
C THR A 12 16.61 22.56 -15.26
N SER A 13 16.19 21.46 -15.88
CA SER A 13 16.35 21.23 -17.32
C SER A 13 15.28 21.96 -18.12
N THR A 14 15.61 22.40 -19.34
CA THR A 14 14.66 23.00 -20.29
C THR A 14 13.46 22.07 -20.56
N THR A 15 13.70 20.76 -20.61
CA THR A 15 12.66 19.72 -20.76
C THR A 15 11.65 19.74 -19.60
N THR A 16 12.11 19.98 -18.37
CA THR A 16 11.23 20.07 -17.19
C THR A 16 10.31 21.28 -17.31
N VAL A 17 10.86 22.44 -17.67
CA VAL A 17 10.08 23.67 -17.89
C VAL A 17 9.03 23.47 -18.98
N GLN A 18 9.40 22.83 -20.09
CA GLN A 18 8.46 22.50 -21.17
C GLN A 18 7.37 21.53 -20.72
N SER A 19 7.73 20.47 -19.97
CA SER A 19 6.79 19.46 -19.48
C SER A 19 5.80 20.06 -18.48
N VAL A 20 6.27 20.92 -17.57
CA VAL A 20 5.42 21.64 -16.62
C VAL A 20 4.48 22.59 -17.37
N ARG A 21 4.97 23.31 -18.39
CA ARG A 21 4.15 24.22 -19.19
C ARG A 21 3.07 23.48 -19.98
N ALA A 22 3.40 22.35 -20.58
CA ALA A 22 2.45 21.49 -21.28
C ALA A 22 1.40 20.91 -20.31
N SER A 23 1.85 20.32 -19.19
CA SER A 23 0.95 19.76 -18.17
C SER A 23 0.00 20.81 -17.59
N TYR A 24 0.51 22.02 -17.36
CA TYR A 24 -0.30 23.14 -16.86
C TYR A 24 -1.40 23.53 -17.86
N ALA A 25 -1.05 23.62 -19.15
CA ALA A 25 -2.01 23.93 -20.21
C ALA A 25 -3.10 22.86 -20.37
N GLU A 26 -2.75 21.58 -20.18
CA GLU A 26 -3.70 20.46 -20.35
C GLU A 26 -4.54 20.16 -19.10
N LYS A 27 -3.96 20.26 -17.90
CA LYS A 27 -4.54 19.71 -16.66
C LYS A 27 -4.74 20.76 -15.56
N GLY A 28 -4.28 21.99 -15.76
CA GLY A 28 -4.32 23.06 -14.76
C GLY A 28 -3.25 22.94 -13.67
N LEU A 29 -3.30 23.86 -12.70
CA LEU A 29 -2.29 24.01 -11.64
C LEU A 29 -2.23 22.80 -10.70
N GLU A 30 -3.38 22.43 -10.12
CA GLU A 30 -3.49 21.38 -9.12
C GLU A 30 -2.96 20.05 -9.63
N ALA A 31 -3.33 19.65 -10.85
CA ALA A 31 -2.91 18.39 -11.43
C ALA A 31 -1.43 18.38 -11.87
N THR A 32 -0.81 19.55 -12.03
CA THR A 32 0.61 19.68 -12.41
C THR A 32 1.51 19.68 -11.18
N VAL A 33 1.07 20.32 -10.10
CA VAL A 33 1.81 20.35 -8.83
C VAL A 33 1.61 19.06 -8.05
N ALA A 34 0.39 18.52 -8.03
CA ALA A 34 0.11 17.30 -7.29
C ALA A 34 0.69 16.07 -8.00
N ARG A 35 1.31 15.19 -7.21
CA ARG A 35 1.73 13.87 -7.69
C ARG A 35 0.49 13.09 -8.15
N LYS A 36 0.52 12.58 -9.40
CA LYS A 36 -0.54 11.69 -9.93
C LYS A 36 -0.82 10.56 -8.95
N LYS A 37 -2.01 10.56 -8.34
CA LYS A 37 -2.47 9.45 -7.49
C LYS A 37 -2.59 8.20 -8.37
N ARG A 38 -1.88 7.14 -7.99
CA ARG A 38 -1.96 5.84 -8.67
C ARG A 38 -3.29 5.19 -8.28
N ILE A 39 -4.10 4.83 -9.27
CA ILE A 39 -5.38 4.13 -9.05
C ILE A 39 -5.12 2.67 -8.66
N THR A 40 -4.10 2.04 -9.26
CA THR A 40 -3.71 0.66 -8.97
C THR A 40 -2.26 0.60 -8.47
N PRO A 41 -2.00 -0.14 -7.38
CA PRO A 41 -0.64 -0.45 -6.96
C PRO A 41 0.10 -1.26 -8.05
N PRO A 42 1.41 -1.03 -8.28
CA PRO A 42 2.21 -1.83 -9.20
C PRO A 42 2.33 -3.30 -8.81
N VAL A 43 2.12 -3.62 -7.53
CA VAL A 43 2.11 -4.99 -7.00
C VAL A 43 0.66 -5.35 -6.71
N PRO A 44 0.06 -6.33 -7.42
CA PRO A 44 -1.25 -6.82 -7.05
C PRO A 44 -1.18 -7.35 -5.62
N ALA A 45 -2.17 -7.01 -4.79
CA ALA A 45 -2.22 -7.52 -3.43
C ALA A 45 -2.26 -9.05 -3.50
N LYS A 46 -1.19 -9.70 -3.02
CA LYS A 46 -1.11 -11.17 -2.92
C LYS A 46 -2.14 -11.73 -1.94
N VAL A 47 -2.68 -10.86 -1.07
CA VAL A 47 -3.76 -11.15 -0.14
C VAL A 47 -5.04 -10.58 -0.74
N THR A 48 -5.86 -11.47 -1.31
CA THR A 48 -7.20 -11.15 -1.79
C THR A 48 -8.12 -10.82 -0.62
N GLY A 49 -9.15 -9.99 -0.84
CA GLY A 49 -10.11 -9.58 0.22
C GLY A 49 -10.79 -10.73 0.95
N GLU A 50 -10.97 -11.89 0.30
CA GLU A 50 -11.51 -13.10 0.92
C GLU A 50 -10.54 -13.70 1.96
N VAL A 51 -9.24 -13.75 1.61
CA VAL A 51 -8.18 -14.19 2.51
C VAL A 51 -8.05 -13.23 3.69
N GLU A 52 -8.20 -11.91 3.46
CA GLU A 52 -8.20 -10.92 4.54
C GLU A 52 -9.37 -11.13 5.51
N ALA A 53 -10.60 -11.30 5.00
CA ALA A 53 -11.79 -11.49 5.82
C ALA A 53 -11.68 -12.74 6.71
N TYR A 54 -11.09 -13.81 6.16
CA TYR A 54 -10.88 -15.05 6.92
C TYR A 54 -9.81 -14.90 8.01
N ILE A 55 -8.69 -14.22 7.72
CA ILE A 55 -7.66 -13.95 8.74
C ILE A 55 -8.24 -13.12 9.89
N ILE A 56 -9.09 -12.14 9.58
CA ILE A 56 -9.79 -11.33 10.59
C ILE A 56 -10.74 -12.23 11.42
N ALA A 57 -11.54 -13.07 10.78
CA ALA A 57 -12.44 -14.00 11.48
C ALA A 57 -11.66 -14.96 12.42
N LEU A 58 -10.51 -15.45 11.98
CA LEU A 58 -9.64 -16.33 12.76
C LEU A 58 -8.98 -15.57 13.93
N ALA A 59 -8.57 -14.33 13.72
CA ALA A 59 -8.04 -13.46 14.77
C ALA A 59 -9.08 -13.05 15.83
N CYS A 60 -10.37 -13.00 15.46
CA CYS A 60 -11.47 -12.80 16.40
C CYS A 60 -11.80 -14.06 17.24
N GLY A 61 -11.22 -15.22 16.94
CA GLY A 61 -11.39 -16.46 17.70
C GLY A 61 -10.45 -16.57 18.91
N ALA A 62 -10.63 -17.62 19.72
CA ALA A 62 -9.72 -17.92 20.82
C ALA A 62 -8.33 -18.33 20.27
N PRO A 63 -7.23 -17.81 20.84
CA PRO A 63 -5.89 -18.25 20.45
C PRO A 63 -5.69 -19.72 20.83
N PRO A 64 -4.89 -20.48 20.05
CA PRO A 64 -4.60 -21.87 20.36
C PRO A 64 -3.83 -22.01 21.68
N GLU A 65 -3.97 -23.18 22.29
CA GLU A 65 -3.42 -23.51 23.61
C GLU A 65 -1.91 -23.20 23.67
N GLY A 66 -1.48 -22.46 24.70
CA GLY A 66 -0.09 -22.03 24.87
C GLY A 66 0.24 -20.63 24.36
N TYR A 67 -0.70 -19.91 23.74
CA TYR A 67 -0.51 -18.52 23.31
C TYR A 67 -1.52 -17.56 23.96
N ALA A 68 -1.02 -16.46 24.54
CA ALA A 68 -1.88 -15.44 25.14
C ALA A 68 -2.63 -14.56 24.12
N LYS A 69 -2.17 -14.53 22.86
CA LYS A 69 -2.76 -13.72 21.78
C LYS A 69 -2.40 -14.25 20.40
N TRP A 70 -3.23 -13.93 19.41
CA TRP A 70 -2.89 -14.14 18.00
C TRP A 70 -1.67 -13.30 17.62
N THR A 71 -0.62 -13.97 17.15
CA THR A 71 0.50 -13.29 16.49
C THR A 71 0.34 -13.43 14.99
N LEU A 72 0.82 -12.44 14.22
CA LEU A 72 0.79 -12.49 12.75
C LEU A 72 1.46 -13.75 12.18
N LYS A 73 2.50 -14.26 12.85
CA LYS A 73 3.18 -15.50 12.48
C LYS A 73 2.28 -16.72 12.68
N LEU A 74 1.54 -16.77 13.78
CA LEU A 74 0.57 -17.83 14.09
C LEU A 74 -0.63 -17.80 13.14
N LEU A 75 -1.12 -16.61 12.79
CA LEU A 75 -2.16 -16.43 11.78
C LEU A 75 -1.71 -16.90 10.39
N ALA A 76 -0.47 -16.57 9.99
CA ALA A 76 0.09 -17.01 8.72
C ALA A 76 0.26 -18.53 8.66
N ASP A 77 0.84 -19.13 9.72
CA ASP A 77 1.03 -20.58 9.83
C ASP A 77 -0.32 -21.32 9.79
N ARG A 78 -1.30 -20.85 10.57
CA ARG A 78 -2.64 -21.45 10.58
C ARG A 78 -3.37 -21.32 9.24
N SER A 79 -3.19 -20.19 8.54
CA SER A 79 -3.78 -19.98 7.21
C SER A 79 -3.19 -20.91 6.14
N VAL A 80 -1.92 -21.30 6.28
CA VAL A 80 -1.26 -22.29 5.41
C VAL A 80 -1.71 -23.72 5.76
N VAL A 81 -1.79 -24.06 7.06
CA VAL A 81 -2.26 -25.38 7.53
C VAL A 81 -3.69 -25.67 7.06
N LEU A 82 -4.54 -24.65 7.01
CA LEU A 82 -5.92 -24.78 6.56
C LEU A 82 -6.06 -24.78 5.01
N GLY A 83 -4.94 -24.71 4.27
CA GLY A 83 -4.91 -24.89 2.82
C GLY A 83 -5.45 -23.70 2.01
N TYR A 84 -5.69 -22.55 2.64
CA TYR A 84 -6.31 -21.40 1.97
C TYR A 84 -5.32 -20.55 1.17
N VAL A 85 -4.02 -20.65 1.45
CA VAL A 85 -2.98 -19.96 0.67
C VAL A 85 -1.74 -20.85 0.50
N ASN A 86 -1.25 -20.99 -0.74
CA ASN A 86 -0.11 -21.84 -1.08
C ASN A 86 1.23 -21.34 -0.48
N SER A 87 1.37 -20.03 -0.26
CA SER A 87 2.50 -19.44 0.46
C SER A 87 2.21 -17.97 0.78
N ILE A 88 2.09 -17.61 2.06
CA ILE A 88 2.06 -16.21 2.50
C ILE A 88 3.44 -15.89 3.05
N ASP A 89 4.18 -15.01 2.37
CA ASP A 89 5.38 -14.44 2.95
C ASP A 89 5.00 -13.52 4.14
N PHE A 90 5.65 -13.71 5.29
CA PHE A 90 5.37 -12.98 6.53
C PHE A 90 5.45 -11.45 6.35
N LEU A 91 6.32 -10.93 5.48
CA LEU A 91 6.38 -9.50 5.22
C LEU A 91 5.18 -9.01 4.40
N THR A 92 4.67 -9.84 3.50
CA THR A 92 3.54 -9.50 2.63
C THR A 92 2.23 -9.35 3.42
N SER A 93 1.98 -10.21 4.42
CA SER A 93 0.78 -10.11 5.27
C SER A 93 0.91 -9.04 6.37
N SER A 94 2.13 -8.78 6.86
CA SER A 94 2.36 -7.85 7.99
C SER A 94 1.95 -6.40 7.69
N ILE A 95 2.18 -5.91 6.47
CA ILE A 95 1.88 -4.51 6.10
C ILE A 95 0.37 -4.22 6.09
N PRO A 96 -0.49 -4.97 5.37
CA PRO A 96 -1.94 -4.72 5.39
C PRO A 96 -2.60 -5.08 6.72
N MET A 97 -2.12 -6.12 7.40
CA MET A 97 -2.77 -6.62 8.64
C MET A 97 -2.45 -5.76 9.86
N ARG A 98 -1.27 -5.13 9.95
CA ARG A 98 -0.88 -4.34 11.13
C ARG A 98 -1.80 -3.14 11.39
N ASN A 99 -2.19 -2.41 10.35
CA ASN A 99 -3.10 -1.26 10.51
C ASN A 99 -4.54 -1.70 10.78
N LYS A 100 -4.97 -2.83 10.20
CA LYS A 100 -6.35 -3.32 10.32
C LYS A 100 -6.61 -4.03 11.65
N LEU A 101 -5.73 -4.93 12.11
CA LEU A 101 -5.89 -5.62 13.39
C LEU A 101 -5.84 -4.66 14.59
N SER A 102 -5.12 -3.54 14.49
CA SER A 102 -5.16 -2.50 15.54
C SER A 102 -6.56 -1.92 15.74
N LEU A 103 -7.44 -1.97 14.73
CA LEU A 103 -8.82 -1.50 14.81
C LEU A 103 -9.77 -2.53 15.43
N TYR A 104 -9.39 -3.82 15.48
CA TYR A 104 -10.23 -4.92 15.98
C TYR A 104 -9.73 -5.54 17.29
N VAL A 105 -8.45 -5.39 17.63
CA VAL A 105 -7.79 -5.94 18.83
C VAL A 105 -7.51 -4.80 19.84
N THR A 106 -8.52 -3.98 20.11
CA THR A 106 -8.53 -3.08 21.28
C THR A 106 -9.73 -3.45 22.14
N ILE A 107 -9.63 -4.59 22.82
CA ILE A 107 -10.35 -4.92 24.06
C ILE A 107 -9.36 -5.73 24.91
#